data_AF-A0A969YHH7-F1
#
_entry.id   AF-A0A969YHH7-F1
#
_cell.length_a   1.000
_cell.length_b   1.000
_cell.length_c   1.000
_cell.angle_alpha   90.00
_cell.angle_beta   90.00
_cell.angle_gamma   90.00
#
_symmetry.space_group_name_H-M   'P 1'
#
loop_
_entity.id
_entity.type
_entity.pdbx_description
1 polymer ?
#
loop_
_entity_poly.entity_id
_entity_poly.type
_entity_poly.pdbx_seq_one_letter_code
_entity_poly.pdbx_strand_id
1 'polypeptide(L)'
;NFCAALAQRKIATDSVHPLYNGVKTAPEDALAAMGAKRVLFMPGQSDVRAYTVEQFIDNLKLLIYQIKSKNPDIQIYLQSIPPGVANRYTKPTNVQLFSYNLAMYKLSLQYGISFLDVAYPLRDEQGNLPDDLCLDPDTYGTHLNDAGCVQWLRFVQSRLP
;
A
#
# COMPACT_ATOMS: atom_id res chain seq x y z
N ASN A 1 -1.70 10.58 -5.30
CA ASN A 1 -1.58 9.24 -4.67
C ASN A 1 -1.82 8.16 -5.70
N PHE A 2 -0.84 7.28 -5.87
CA PHE A 2 -0.90 6.10 -6.71
C PHE A 2 -1.80 5.04 -6.06
N CYS A 3 -2.53 4.25 -6.87
CA CYS A 3 -3.45 3.22 -6.40
C CYS A 3 -3.40 2.02 -7.35
N ALA A 4 -3.81 0.83 -6.92
CA ALA A 4 -3.66 -0.40 -7.70
C ALA A 4 -4.39 -0.34 -9.05
N ALA A 5 -5.54 0.34 -9.09
CA ALA A 5 -6.30 0.54 -10.32
C ALA A 5 -5.66 1.57 -11.27
N LEU A 6 -4.97 2.59 -10.72
CA LEU A 6 -4.31 3.61 -11.54
C LEU A 6 -3.11 3.05 -12.29
N ALA A 7 -2.45 2.04 -11.72
CA ALA A 7 -1.36 1.30 -12.35
C ALA A 7 -1.70 0.72 -13.73
N GLN A 8 -2.99 0.44 -13.96
CA GLN A 8 -3.47 -0.23 -15.17
C GLN A 8 -3.89 0.76 -16.27
N ARG A 9 -3.90 2.07 -15.96
CA ARG A 9 -4.36 3.08 -16.92
C ARG A 9 -3.29 3.32 -17.98
N LYS A 10 -3.74 3.70 -19.18
CA LYS A 10 -2.83 4.17 -20.22
C LYS A 10 -1.99 5.34 -19.69
N ILE A 11 -0.69 5.32 -19.95
CA ILE A 11 0.20 6.43 -19.60
C ILE A 11 -0.17 7.66 -20.44
N ALA A 12 -0.38 8.78 -19.76
CA ALA A 12 -0.78 10.05 -20.33
C ALA A 12 -0.25 11.21 -19.45
N THR A 13 -0.34 12.43 -19.96
CA THR A 13 0.16 13.64 -19.27
C THR A 13 -0.49 13.84 -17.90
N ASP A 14 -1.75 13.47 -17.72
CA ASP A 14 -2.53 13.61 -16.49
C ASP A 14 -2.63 12.30 -15.68
N SER A 15 -2.08 11.19 -16.17
CA SER A 15 -2.16 9.91 -15.47
C SER A 15 -1.23 9.86 -14.25
N VAL A 16 -1.60 9.05 -13.25
CA VAL A 16 -0.81 8.88 -12.03
C VAL A 16 -0.05 7.55 -12.12
N HIS A 17 1.25 7.63 -12.39
CA HIS A 17 2.16 6.50 -12.49
C HIS A 17 3.44 6.79 -11.72
N PRO A 18 4.18 5.76 -11.27
CA PRO A 18 5.52 5.96 -10.77
C PRO A 18 6.40 6.56 -11.86
N LEU A 19 7.42 7.31 -11.44
CA LEU A 19 8.46 7.82 -12.31
C LEU A 19 9.66 6.89 -12.22
N TYR A 20 10.14 6.43 -13.37
CA TYR A 20 11.44 5.78 -13.50
C TYR A 20 12.34 6.67 -14.35
N ASN A 21 13.48 7.10 -13.79
CA ASN A 21 14.38 8.08 -14.42
C ASN A 21 13.67 9.34 -14.95
N GLY A 22 12.69 9.85 -14.20
CA GLY A 22 11.92 11.05 -14.54
C GLY A 22 10.79 10.84 -15.55
N VAL A 23 10.58 9.63 -16.05
CA VAL A 23 9.54 9.31 -17.03
C VAL A 23 8.44 8.48 -16.36
N LYS A 24 7.17 8.78 -16.66
CA LYS A 24 6.05 7.94 -16.20
C LYS A 24 6.17 6.55 -16.80
N THR A 25 6.11 5.53 -15.96
CA THR A 25 6.34 4.15 -16.38
C THR A 25 5.35 3.23 -15.67
N ALA A 26 4.86 2.20 -16.36
CA ALA A 26 4.03 1.18 -15.73
C ALA A 26 4.85 0.46 -14.64
N PRO A 27 4.27 0.08 -13.50
CA PRO A 27 5.04 -0.51 -12.40
C PRO A 27 5.86 -1.74 -12.81
N GLU A 28 5.27 -2.64 -13.60
CA GLU A 28 5.92 -3.85 -14.10
C GLU A 28 7.10 -3.55 -15.03
N ASP A 29 7.03 -2.46 -15.79
CA ASP A 29 8.08 -1.97 -16.68
C ASP A 29 9.22 -1.34 -15.88
N ALA A 30 8.87 -0.52 -14.89
CA ALA A 30 9.84 0.12 -14.00
C ALA A 30 10.61 -0.94 -13.21
N LEU A 31 9.92 -1.94 -12.65
CA LEU A 31 10.52 -3.04 -11.91
C LEU A 31 11.49 -3.85 -12.79
N ALA A 32 11.09 -4.14 -14.04
CA ALA A 32 11.94 -4.84 -14.99
C ALA A 32 13.18 -4.04 -15.35
N ALA A 33 13.02 -2.74 -15.63
CA ALA A 33 14.13 -1.85 -15.98
C ALA A 33 15.10 -1.63 -14.80
N MET A 34 14.62 -1.66 -13.56
CA MET A 34 15.44 -1.63 -12.36
C MET A 34 16.18 -2.95 -12.09
N GLY A 35 15.80 -4.04 -12.75
CA GLY A 35 16.27 -5.39 -12.39
C GLY A 35 15.83 -5.80 -10.97
N ALA A 36 14.69 -5.28 -10.51
CA ALA A 36 14.23 -5.46 -9.13
C ALA A 36 13.95 -6.93 -8.81
N LYS A 37 14.47 -7.41 -7.68
CA LYS A 37 14.23 -8.77 -7.18
C LYS A 37 13.10 -8.84 -6.15
N ARG A 38 12.78 -7.72 -5.52
CA ARG A 38 11.75 -7.60 -4.51
C ARG A 38 10.96 -6.31 -4.73
N VAL A 39 9.66 -6.35 -4.48
CA VAL A 39 8.80 -5.17 -4.43
C VAL A 39 7.98 -5.20 -3.16
N LEU A 40 8.02 -4.09 -2.42
CA LEU A 40 7.11 -3.82 -1.31
C LEU A 40 5.98 -2.96 -1.84
N PHE A 41 4.77 -3.50 -1.85
CA PHE A 41 3.60 -2.83 -2.37
C PHE A 41 2.62 -2.49 -1.26
N MET A 42 2.39 -1.20 -1.04
CA MET A 42 1.43 -0.69 -0.07
C MET A 42 0.30 0.03 -0.83
N PRO A 43 -0.91 -0.54 -0.87
CA PRO A 43 -2.07 0.19 -1.35
C PRO A 43 -2.36 1.41 -0.48
N GLY A 44 -3.06 2.39 -1.05
CA GLY A 44 -3.32 3.65 -0.37
C GLY A 44 -4.75 3.76 0.14
N GLN A 45 -4.99 4.73 1.01
CA GLN A 45 -6.35 5.12 1.38
C GLN A 45 -7.19 5.60 0.17
N SER A 46 -6.52 6.02 -0.92
CA SER A 46 -7.16 6.33 -2.19
C SER A 46 -7.89 5.13 -2.79
N ASP A 47 -7.33 3.91 -2.68
CA ASP A 47 -8.01 2.70 -3.17
C ASP A 47 -9.32 2.47 -2.41
N VAL A 48 -9.28 2.61 -1.09
CA VAL A 48 -10.43 2.41 -0.19
C VAL A 48 -11.53 3.44 -0.40
N ARG A 49 -11.17 4.68 -0.80
CA ARG A 49 -12.16 5.71 -1.16
C ARG A 49 -12.79 5.48 -2.53
N ALA A 50 -12.02 4.96 -3.49
CA ALA A 50 -12.43 4.92 -4.89
C ALA A 50 -13.13 3.61 -5.29
N TYR A 51 -12.86 2.51 -4.58
CA TYR A 51 -13.29 1.17 -4.97
C TYR A 51 -13.96 0.46 -3.81
N THR A 52 -14.82 -0.52 -4.11
CA THR A 52 -15.28 -1.50 -3.13
C THR A 52 -14.16 -2.47 -2.77
N VAL A 53 -14.32 -3.26 -1.69
CA VAL A 53 -13.34 -4.29 -1.29
C VAL A 53 -13.09 -5.28 -2.44
N GLU A 54 -14.16 -5.71 -3.11
CA GLU A 54 -14.08 -6.65 -4.23
C GLU A 54 -13.29 -6.07 -5.41
N GLN A 55 -13.68 -4.86 -5.87
CA GLN A 55 -12.98 -4.16 -6.94
C GLN A 55 -11.51 -3.91 -6.59
N PHE A 56 -11.23 -3.53 -5.36
CA PHE A 56 -9.88 -3.33 -4.86
C PHE A 56 -9.05 -4.62 -4.96
N ILE A 57 -9.59 -5.76 -4.51
CA ILE A 57 -8.91 -7.05 -4.56
C ILE A 57 -8.70 -7.51 -6.02
N ASP A 58 -9.66 -7.29 -6.91
CA ASP A 58 -9.51 -7.64 -8.31
C ASP A 58 -8.47 -6.77 -9.03
N ASN A 59 -8.44 -5.47 -8.72
CA ASN A 59 -7.38 -4.57 -9.20
C ASN A 59 -6.00 -5.01 -8.69
N LEU A 60 -5.93 -5.46 -7.43
CA LEU A 60 -4.70 -5.95 -6.84
C LEU A 60 -4.22 -7.24 -7.51
N LYS A 61 -5.12 -8.21 -7.76
CA LYS A 61 -4.81 -9.45 -8.51
C LYS A 61 -4.24 -9.14 -9.89
N LEU A 62 -4.87 -8.23 -10.63
CA LEU A 62 -4.45 -7.87 -11.99
C LEU A 62 -3.07 -7.21 -11.99
N LEU A 63 -2.82 -6.28 -11.07
CA LEU A 63 -1.50 -5.64 -10.93
C LEU A 63 -0.41 -6.67 -10.58
N ILE A 64 -0.68 -7.56 -9.63
CA ILE A 64 0.24 -8.65 -9.26
C ILE A 64 0.54 -9.55 -10.47
N TYR A 65 -0.48 -9.90 -11.23
CA TYR A 65 -0.34 -10.70 -12.45
C TYR A 65 0.56 -9.99 -13.49
N GLN A 66 0.33 -8.70 -13.75
CA GLN A 66 1.15 -7.91 -14.68
C GLN A 66 2.62 -7.85 -14.24
N ILE A 67 2.84 -7.56 -12.95
CA ILE A 67 4.20 -7.52 -12.36
C ILE A 67 4.91 -8.86 -12.54
N LYS A 68 4.29 -9.97 -12.12
CA LYS A 68 4.91 -11.31 -12.24
C LYS A 68 5.10 -11.75 -13.69
N SER A 69 4.18 -11.41 -14.60
CA SER A 69 4.30 -11.78 -16.02
C SER A 69 5.55 -11.18 -16.66
N LYS A 70 5.92 -9.95 -16.28
CA LYS A 70 7.12 -9.27 -16.80
C LYS A 70 8.36 -9.52 -15.95
N ASN A 71 8.19 -9.93 -14.70
CA ASN A 71 9.24 -10.13 -13.72
C ASN A 71 9.03 -11.48 -13.01
N PRO A 72 9.28 -12.63 -13.67
CA PRO A 72 8.86 -13.95 -13.17
C PRO A 72 9.48 -14.33 -11.81
N ASP A 73 10.68 -13.85 -11.52
CA ASP A 73 11.41 -14.16 -10.28
C ASP A 73 11.20 -13.11 -9.16
N ILE A 74 10.35 -12.09 -9.38
CA ILE A 74 10.18 -11.03 -8.39
C ILE A 74 9.38 -11.51 -7.17
N GLN A 75 9.90 -11.23 -5.98
CA GLN A 75 9.18 -11.45 -4.73
C GLN A 75 8.31 -10.23 -4.41
N ILE A 76 7.02 -10.45 -4.22
CA ILE A 76 6.06 -9.39 -3.89
C ILE A 76 5.71 -9.48 -2.40
N TYR A 77 5.84 -8.36 -1.70
CA TYR A 77 5.42 -8.18 -0.32
C TYR A 77 4.29 -7.16 -0.27
N LEU A 78 3.08 -7.63 0.03
CA LEU A 78 1.92 -6.76 0.26
C LEU A 78 2.00 -6.17 1.67
N GLN A 79 1.81 -4.86 1.79
CA GLN A 79 1.75 -4.17 3.07
C GLN A 79 0.31 -3.76 3.37
N SER A 80 -0.12 -3.96 4.60
CA SER A 80 -1.36 -3.37 5.11
C SER A 80 -1.33 -1.83 4.98
N ILE A 81 -2.49 -1.23 4.75
CA ILE A 81 -2.70 0.22 4.77
C ILE A 81 -2.63 0.70 6.24
N PRO A 82 -1.76 1.67 6.59
CA PRO A 82 -1.67 2.24 7.94
C PRO A 82 -2.98 2.87 8.42
N PRO A 83 -3.28 2.84 9.73
CA PRO A 83 -4.43 3.55 10.28
C PRO A 83 -4.26 5.08 10.16
N GLY A 84 -5.34 5.81 10.37
CA GLY A 84 -5.28 7.25 10.66
C GLY A 84 -5.57 7.53 12.14
N VAL A 85 -5.44 8.78 12.55
CA VAL A 85 -5.70 9.20 13.94
C VAL A 85 -7.17 9.03 14.31
N ALA A 86 -7.45 8.93 15.62
CA ALA A 86 -8.80 8.66 16.14
C ALA A 86 -9.81 9.74 15.74
N ASN A 87 -9.40 11.00 15.79
CA ASN A 87 -10.29 12.16 15.61
C ASN A 87 -10.44 12.60 14.15
N ARG A 88 -9.97 11.82 13.17
CA ARG A 88 -10.13 12.21 11.77
C ARG A 88 -11.59 12.11 11.33
N TYR A 89 -12.08 13.18 10.71
CA TYR A 89 -13.43 13.22 10.15
C TYR A 89 -13.51 12.67 8.72
N THR A 90 -12.36 12.42 8.09
CA THR A 90 -12.28 12.04 6.68
C THR A 90 -12.36 10.52 6.49
N LYS A 91 -12.92 10.10 5.35
CA LYS A 91 -12.96 8.69 4.93
C LYS A 91 -11.63 8.28 4.26
N PRO A 92 -11.24 6.99 4.32
CA PRO A 92 -11.94 5.87 4.98
C PRO A 92 -11.73 5.85 6.49
N THR A 93 -12.61 5.21 7.26
CA THR A 93 -12.41 5.01 8.71
C THR A 93 -11.36 3.92 9.00
N ASN A 94 -10.83 3.85 10.22
CA ASN A 94 -9.90 2.78 10.62
C ASN A 94 -10.53 1.38 10.51
N VAL A 95 -11.83 1.24 10.80
CA VAL A 95 -12.58 -0.01 10.58
C VAL A 95 -12.62 -0.39 9.09
N GLN A 96 -12.81 0.58 8.19
CA GLN A 96 -12.76 0.32 6.74
C GLN A 96 -11.34 -0.06 6.31
N LEU A 97 -10.32 0.63 6.79
CA LEU A 97 -8.93 0.26 6.49
C LEU A 97 -8.62 -1.17 6.95
N PHE A 98 -9.07 -1.54 8.15
CA PHE A 98 -8.92 -2.89 8.68
C PHE A 98 -9.60 -3.95 7.79
N SER A 99 -10.82 -3.70 7.30
CA SER A 99 -11.52 -4.66 6.44
C SER A 99 -10.81 -4.88 5.10
N TYR A 100 -10.21 -3.83 4.52
CA TYR A 100 -9.40 -3.94 3.30
C TYR A 100 -8.08 -4.67 3.57
N ASN A 101 -7.42 -4.39 4.70
CA ASN A 101 -6.24 -5.12 5.13
C ASN A 101 -6.51 -6.61 5.34
N LEU A 102 -7.65 -6.95 5.94
CA LEU A 102 -8.07 -8.35 6.10
C LEU A 102 -8.34 -9.02 4.75
N ALA A 103 -8.93 -8.32 3.79
CA ALA A 103 -9.14 -8.84 2.45
C ALA A 103 -7.80 -9.09 1.72
N MET A 104 -6.84 -8.18 1.85
CA MET A 104 -5.48 -8.38 1.31
C MET A 104 -4.77 -9.55 1.95
N TYR A 105 -4.88 -9.71 3.28
CA TYR A 105 -4.31 -10.85 3.97
C TYR A 105 -4.92 -12.18 3.49
N LYS A 106 -6.24 -12.24 3.29
CA LYS A 106 -6.89 -13.42 2.71
C LYS A 106 -6.40 -13.72 1.29
N LEU A 107 -6.25 -12.68 0.46
CA LEU A 107 -5.67 -12.81 -0.87
C LEU A 107 -4.23 -13.35 -0.80
N SER A 108 -3.43 -12.84 0.14
CA SER A 108 -2.03 -13.23 0.30
C SER A 108 -1.90 -14.71 0.65
N LEU A 109 -2.75 -15.21 1.55
CA LEU A 109 -2.84 -16.64 1.88
C LEU A 109 -3.25 -17.47 0.66
N GLN A 110 -4.26 -17.03 -0.09
CA GLN A 110 -4.78 -17.77 -1.24
C GLN A 110 -3.74 -17.94 -2.37
N TYR A 111 -2.91 -16.91 -2.61
CA TYR A 111 -1.97 -16.88 -3.73
C TYR A 111 -0.50 -17.07 -3.31
N GLY A 112 -0.24 -17.39 -2.04
CA GLY A 112 1.13 -17.58 -1.53
C GLY A 112 2.00 -16.34 -1.63
N ILE A 113 1.40 -15.16 -1.40
CA ILE A 113 2.09 -13.86 -1.44
C ILE A 113 2.43 -13.45 -0.01
N SER A 114 3.64 -12.91 0.20
CA SER A 114 4.03 -12.41 1.52
C SER A 114 3.19 -11.20 1.90
N PHE A 115 2.69 -11.18 3.13
CA PHE A 115 1.94 -10.05 3.69
C PHE A 115 2.62 -9.52 4.95
N LEU A 116 2.80 -8.21 5.01
CA LEU A 116 3.36 -7.48 6.12
C LEU A 116 2.25 -6.61 6.75
N ASP A 117 1.77 -6.98 7.95
CA ASP A 117 0.84 -6.16 8.72
C ASP A 117 1.57 -4.97 9.35
N VAL A 118 2.01 -4.03 8.53
CA VAL A 118 2.69 -2.82 8.98
C VAL A 118 1.77 -1.86 9.75
N ALA A 119 0.46 -2.06 9.70
CA ALA A 119 -0.51 -1.34 10.51
C ALA A 119 -0.48 -1.80 11.98
N TYR A 120 -0.04 -3.03 12.25
CA TYR A 120 0.10 -3.56 13.61
C TYR A 120 1.00 -2.71 14.52
N PRO A 121 2.27 -2.41 14.17
CA PRO A 121 3.10 -1.58 15.02
C PRO A 121 2.64 -0.12 15.05
N LEU A 122 1.82 0.34 14.10
CA LEU A 122 1.43 1.75 13.98
C LEU A 122 0.10 2.09 14.67
N ARG A 123 -0.58 1.09 15.25
CA ARG A 123 -1.89 1.29 15.87
C ARG A 123 -1.82 1.18 17.39
N ASP A 124 -2.58 2.03 18.07
CA ASP A 124 -2.91 1.88 19.49
C ASP A 124 -3.86 0.69 19.73
N GLU A 125 -4.21 0.46 20.99
CA GLU A 125 -5.14 -0.61 21.40
C GLU A 125 -6.54 -0.46 20.82
N GLN A 126 -6.92 0.76 20.42
CA GLN A 126 -8.21 1.08 19.78
C GLN A 126 -8.15 0.99 18.25
N GLY A 127 -6.98 0.70 17.67
CA GLY A 127 -6.77 0.55 16.25
C GLY A 127 -6.51 1.85 15.49
N ASN A 128 -6.16 2.94 16.19
CA ASN A 128 -5.88 4.26 15.60
C ASN A 128 -4.38 4.54 15.55
N LEU A 129 -3.97 5.43 14.64
CA LEU A 129 -2.62 5.99 14.65
C LEU A 129 -2.49 6.96 15.84
N PRO A 130 -1.51 6.77 16.75
CA PRO A 130 -1.19 7.78 17.76
C PRO A 130 -0.79 9.12 17.12
N ASP A 131 -1.25 10.23 17.71
CA ASP A 131 -0.98 11.58 17.17
C ASP A 131 0.53 11.90 17.11
N ASP A 132 1.32 11.34 18.04
CA ASP A 132 2.78 11.51 18.09
C ASP A 132 3.54 10.73 16.99
N LEU A 133 2.86 9.86 16.24
CA LEU A 133 3.35 9.20 15.03
C LEU A 133 2.81 9.84 13.74
N CYS A 134 1.93 10.83 13.86
CA CYS A 134 1.28 11.48 12.74
C CYS A 134 1.94 12.84 12.43
N LEU A 135 2.15 13.12 11.14
CA LEU A 135 2.65 14.41 10.65
C LEU A 135 1.56 15.47 10.67
N ASP A 136 0.31 15.05 10.51
CA ASP A 136 -0.80 15.95 10.21
C ASP A 136 -2.09 15.64 11.00
N PRO A 137 -2.00 15.44 12.34
CA PRO A 137 -3.10 14.94 13.16
C PRO A 137 -4.35 15.85 13.12
N ASP A 138 -4.16 17.16 13.00
CA ASP A 138 -5.23 18.15 12.99
C ASP A 138 -5.85 18.41 11.60
N THR A 139 -5.30 17.81 10.54
CA THR A 139 -5.80 18.02 9.17
C THR A 139 -6.26 16.71 8.52
N TYR A 140 -5.37 15.99 7.83
CA TYR A 140 -5.74 14.73 7.21
C TYR A 140 -5.72 13.58 8.23
N GLY A 141 -4.75 13.59 9.16
CA GLY A 141 -4.60 12.59 10.20
C GLY A 141 -4.20 11.23 9.67
N THR A 142 -3.28 11.18 8.70
CA THR A 142 -2.95 9.95 7.95
C THR A 142 -1.48 9.79 7.59
N HIS A 143 -0.72 10.87 7.49
CA HIS A 143 0.68 10.78 7.09
C HIS A 143 1.53 10.50 8.31
N LEU A 144 2.47 9.56 8.18
CA LEU A 144 3.43 9.28 9.24
C LEU A 144 4.43 10.43 9.33
N ASN A 145 4.76 10.86 10.54
CA ASN A 145 5.94 11.69 10.77
C ASN A 145 7.21 10.83 10.79
N ASP A 146 8.35 11.42 11.12
CA ASP A 146 9.63 10.71 11.17
C ASP A 146 9.62 9.53 12.16
N ALA A 147 9.01 9.69 13.34
CA ALA A 147 8.90 8.63 14.34
C ALA A 147 8.03 7.47 13.82
N GLY A 148 6.88 7.78 13.20
CA GLY A 148 6.02 6.79 12.55
C GLY A 148 6.75 6.06 11.42
N CYS A 149 7.52 6.77 10.59
CA CYS A 149 8.34 6.19 9.54
C CYS A 149 9.43 5.26 10.08
N VAL A 150 10.10 5.64 11.18
CA VAL A 150 11.10 4.79 11.85
C VAL A 150 10.47 3.51 12.39
N GLN A 151 9.28 3.60 12.98
CA GLN A 151 8.55 2.45 13.51
C GLN A 151 8.11 1.48 12.39
N TRP A 152 7.56 2.03 11.30
CA TRP A 152 7.27 1.29 10.09
C TRP A 152 8.52 0.60 9.53
N LEU A 153 9.63 1.32 9.38
CA LEU A 153 10.88 0.82 8.81
C LEU A 153 11.45 -0.32 9.64
N ARG A 154 11.52 -0.16 10.97
CA ARG A 154 12.01 -1.20 11.90
C ARG A 154 11.19 -2.48 11.76
N PHE A 155 9.86 -2.36 11.67
CA PHE A 155 9.01 -3.52 11.48
C PHE A 155 9.29 -4.22 10.15
N VAL A 156 9.34 -3.47 9.05
CA VAL A 156 9.64 -4.03 7.72
C VAL A 156 11.00 -4.73 7.71
N GLN A 157 12.05 -4.09 8.23
CA GLN A 157 13.39 -4.67 8.32
C GLN A 157 13.42 -5.97 9.16
N SER A 158 12.61 -6.08 10.21
CA SER A 158 12.53 -7.28 11.04
C SER A 158 11.78 -8.46 10.39
N ARG A 159 11.16 -8.25 9.22
CA ARG A 159 10.30 -9.22 8.54
C ARG A 159 10.77 -9.57 7.13
N LEU A 160 11.64 -8.75 6.54
CA LEU A 160 12.27 -9.07 5.27
C LEU A 160 13.49 -9.98 5.49
N PRO A 161 13.69 -11.00 4.63
CA PRO A 161 14.86 -11.88 4.65
C PRO A 161 16.12 -11.21 4.10
#